data_AF-A0A2E4DDT5-F1
#
_entry.id   AF-A0A2E4DDT5-F1
#
_cell.length_a   1.000
_cell.length_b   1.000
_cell.length_c   1.000
_cell.angle_alpha   90.00
_cell.angle_beta   90.00
_cell.angle_gamma   90.00
#
_symmetry.space_group_name_H-M   'P 1'
#
loop_
_entity.id
_entity.type
_entity.pdbx_description
1 polymer ?
#
loop_
_entity_poly.entity_id
_entity_poly.type
_entity_poly.pdbx_seq_one_letter_code
_entity_poly.pdbx_strand_id
1 'polypeptide(L)'
;MFKISLSFILLFLTTGSFADELPVKWSGNIYKVIFDYKKEFRKFSKELCQPGDEKKYWELLRNYHGQGYYLPQLNDDIDRKAIKKNLHHFQKKINYIAGLHNTLLNQKNFPNFKLMHNEMEQIINELLNYKKLYRQELIPSKKAKIKLESSRTLLKLKKQFKIFMDQVFFLKSYNFPNDYLAYREEFEKYKYDPEHIDKHKANTTYFFRKIVEDGAHDPNHTRGDKFMRMALDTLYLNIQKEKDFLSEEVRYDYEWIDSSIERMLNRGRAVQLARIKEWLNRTKKTYEFYQELLKTKSQKKARYLVKKENENSQLLKEFVYRKQGEVYNYWANKSELHRALFVLDTILVNEVGVIDGKFGLERKSVAYVVFNRFFDDYYNQLNHDQYILPYISDEIDTSEKKWLNVLFKTGEFSFTYHYISAVVKTFCPDMSRRGKSVRAENLKIILKALKQYEPKKFPAFRYFSRISMNGKIDMSSVWTGYERLPEMVGYESSQQQKLMRYYLADEFKFLYSFKDDKGTVFSVVEIDDETYSMRWEKGKPKFYDYRNPHLFAYFSRKK
;
A
#
# COMPACT_ATOMS: atom_id res chain seq x y z
N MET A 1 -30.29 66.30 2.87
CA MET A 1 -29.86 65.18 2.02
C MET A 1 -28.49 64.73 2.47
N PHE A 2 -28.31 63.41 2.62
CA PHE A 2 -27.12 62.62 2.96
C PHE A 2 -27.18 61.93 4.33
N LYS A 3 -27.67 60.69 4.27
CA LYS A 3 -27.66 59.70 5.35
C LYS A 3 -26.22 59.18 5.52
N ILE A 4 -25.74 59.27 6.75
CA ILE A 4 -24.57 58.54 7.24
C ILE A 4 -25.05 57.12 7.55
N SER A 5 -24.55 56.13 6.83
CA SER A 5 -24.68 54.72 7.20
C SER A 5 -23.29 54.12 7.34
N LEU A 6 -22.87 53.98 8.60
CA LEU A 6 -21.80 53.11 9.05
C LEU A 6 -22.23 51.66 8.77
N SER A 7 -21.70 51.05 7.71
CA SER A 7 -21.81 49.60 7.52
C SER A 7 -20.63 48.94 8.24
N PHE A 8 -20.92 48.46 9.45
CA PHE A 8 -20.13 47.47 10.16
C PHE A 8 -19.94 46.24 9.27
N ILE A 9 -18.71 46.03 8.81
CA ILE A 9 -18.26 44.74 8.27
C ILE A 9 -18.12 43.81 9.48
N LEU A 10 -19.20 43.10 9.80
CA LEU A 10 -19.13 41.92 10.66
C LEU A 10 -18.53 40.80 9.80
N LEU A 11 -17.20 40.76 9.74
CA LEU A 11 -16.48 39.57 9.30
C LEU A 11 -16.79 38.48 10.32
N PHE A 12 -17.75 37.61 9.99
CA PHE A 12 -17.96 36.35 10.68
C PHE A 12 -16.69 35.50 10.46
N LEU A 13 -15.71 35.71 11.33
CA LEU A 13 -14.73 34.68 11.69
C LEU A 13 -15.50 33.58 12.41
N THR A 14 -16.15 32.71 11.62
CA THR A 14 -16.56 31.39 12.10
C THR A 14 -15.30 30.57 12.32
N THR A 15 -14.64 30.85 13.44
CA THR A 15 -13.85 29.82 14.12
C THR A 15 -14.87 28.75 14.48
N GLY A 16 -14.95 27.71 13.63
CA GLY A 16 -15.76 26.54 13.90
C GLY A 16 -15.30 25.95 15.22
N SER A 17 -16.01 26.30 16.29
CA SER A 17 -15.96 25.58 17.54
C SER A 17 -16.56 24.21 17.23
N PHE A 18 -15.71 23.27 16.78
CA PHE A 18 -16.05 21.86 16.75
C PHE A 18 -16.35 21.47 18.20
N ALA A 19 -17.63 21.56 18.57
CA ALA A 19 -18.15 20.79 19.69
C ALA A 19 -17.80 19.32 19.43
N ASP A 20 -17.49 18.58 20.49
CA ASP A 20 -17.15 17.15 20.45
C ASP A 20 -18.37 16.30 20.04
N GLU A 21 -18.90 16.53 18.84
CA GLU A 21 -20.00 15.77 18.28
C GLU A 21 -19.48 14.42 17.79
N LEU A 22 -20.04 13.34 18.35
CA LEU A 22 -19.74 11.99 17.91
C LEU A 22 -20.36 11.76 16.52
N PRO A 23 -19.67 11.06 15.60
CA PRO A 23 -20.16 10.86 14.23
C PRO A 23 -21.44 10.02 14.19
N VAL A 24 -21.65 9.14 15.17
CA VAL A 24 -22.94 8.49 15.45
C VAL A 24 -23.05 8.23 16.95
N LYS A 25 -24.16 8.64 17.57
CA LYS A 25 -24.49 8.31 18.96
C LYS A 25 -25.16 6.93 19.03
N TRP A 26 -24.71 6.08 19.97
CA TRP A 26 -25.34 4.79 20.23
C TRP A 26 -25.27 4.40 21.71
N SER A 27 -26.28 3.67 22.20
CA SER A 27 -26.41 3.21 23.58
C SER A 27 -26.81 1.73 23.66
N GLY A 28 -26.77 1.15 24.86
CA GLY A 28 -27.17 -0.23 25.10
C GLY A 28 -26.04 -1.27 25.03
N ASN A 29 -26.42 -2.54 25.01
CA ASN A 29 -25.50 -3.67 25.06
C ASN A 29 -24.82 -3.91 23.70
N ILE A 30 -23.49 -3.90 23.67
CA ILE A 30 -22.67 -4.06 22.46
C ILE A 30 -22.99 -5.35 21.71
N TYR A 31 -23.25 -6.45 22.41
CA TYR A 31 -23.54 -7.75 21.81
C TYR A 31 -24.92 -7.77 21.14
N LYS A 32 -25.89 -7.05 21.70
CA LYS A 32 -27.22 -6.90 21.10
C LYS A 32 -27.14 -6.11 19.79
N VAL A 33 -26.45 -4.97 19.80
CA VAL A 33 -26.22 -4.15 18.59
C VAL A 33 -25.51 -4.97 17.50
N ILE A 34 -24.48 -5.73 17.86
CA ILE A 34 -23.77 -6.62 16.92
C ILE A 34 -24.69 -7.70 16.37
N PHE A 35 -25.54 -8.29 17.21
CA PHE A 35 -26.47 -9.33 16.79
C PHE A 35 -27.51 -8.77 15.79
N ASP A 36 -28.10 -7.63 16.10
CA ASP A 36 -29.09 -6.95 15.27
C ASP A 36 -28.48 -6.58 13.90
N TYR A 37 -27.30 -5.96 13.92
CA TYR A 37 -26.55 -5.66 12.70
C TYR A 37 -26.25 -6.93 11.88
N LYS A 38 -25.81 -8.02 12.52
CA LYS A 38 -25.52 -9.28 11.82
C LYS A 38 -26.76 -9.90 11.20
N LYS A 39 -27.93 -9.72 11.80
CA LYS A 39 -29.21 -10.17 11.22
C LYS A 39 -29.48 -9.40 9.93
N GLU A 40 -29.32 -8.08 9.95
CA GLU A 40 -29.51 -7.25 8.77
C GLU A 40 -28.45 -7.51 7.70
N PHE A 41 -27.18 -7.63 8.08
CA PHE A 41 -26.08 -7.96 7.17
C PHE A 41 -26.27 -9.31 6.46
N ARG A 42 -26.89 -10.29 7.12
CA ARG A 42 -27.24 -11.57 6.47
C ARG A 42 -28.36 -11.40 5.43
N LYS A 43 -29.32 -10.50 5.64
CA LYS A 43 -30.34 -10.19 4.64
C LYS A 43 -29.69 -9.48 3.44
N PHE A 44 -28.94 -8.42 3.71
CA PHE A 44 -28.11 -7.71 2.74
C PHE A 44 -27.33 -8.68 1.84
N SER A 45 -26.54 -9.57 2.45
CA SER A 45 -25.71 -10.52 1.69
C SER A 45 -26.53 -11.50 0.86
N LYS A 46 -27.74 -11.89 1.30
CA LYS A 46 -28.61 -12.79 0.53
C LYS A 46 -29.33 -12.06 -0.61
N GLU A 47 -29.62 -10.78 -0.42
CA GLU A 47 -30.38 -9.97 -1.38
C GLU A 47 -29.48 -9.42 -2.49
N LEU A 48 -28.25 -8.99 -2.16
CA LEU A 48 -27.38 -8.32 -3.13
C LEU A 48 -26.26 -9.19 -3.68
N CYS A 49 -25.91 -10.30 -3.03
CA CYS A 49 -24.99 -11.29 -3.58
C CYS A 49 -25.76 -12.52 -4.05
N GLN A 50 -26.33 -12.43 -5.24
CA GLN A 50 -27.08 -13.51 -5.85
C GLN A 50 -26.17 -14.63 -6.36
N PRO A 51 -26.66 -15.88 -6.45
CA PRO A 51 -25.91 -16.97 -7.06
C PRO A 51 -25.41 -16.58 -8.46
N GLY A 52 -24.09 -16.59 -8.65
CA GLY A 52 -23.45 -16.25 -9.93
C GLY A 52 -22.89 -14.83 -10.03
N ASP A 53 -23.18 -13.92 -9.10
CA ASP A 53 -22.64 -12.55 -9.12
C ASP A 53 -21.10 -12.52 -9.06
N GLU A 54 -20.50 -13.28 -8.13
CA GLU A 54 -19.04 -13.40 -8.08
C GLU A 54 -18.49 -14.01 -9.38
N LYS A 55 -19.14 -15.05 -9.91
CA LYS A 55 -18.71 -15.71 -11.17
C LYS A 55 -18.73 -14.72 -12.33
N LYS A 56 -19.80 -13.94 -12.46
CA LYS A 56 -19.96 -12.91 -13.48
C LYS A 56 -18.91 -11.81 -13.35
N TYR A 57 -18.63 -11.35 -12.13
CA TYR A 57 -17.53 -10.41 -11.88
C TYR A 57 -16.19 -10.95 -12.40
N TRP A 58 -15.84 -12.19 -12.04
CA TRP A 58 -14.57 -12.80 -12.45
C TRP A 58 -14.47 -13.06 -13.96
N GLU A 59 -15.59 -13.35 -14.61
CA GLU A 59 -15.67 -13.46 -16.07
C GLU A 59 -15.41 -12.11 -16.74
N LEU A 60 -16.11 -11.06 -16.31
CA LEU A 60 -15.94 -9.70 -16.82
C LEU A 60 -14.51 -9.18 -16.58
N LEU A 61 -13.95 -9.42 -15.40
CA LEU A 61 -12.57 -9.05 -15.07
C LEU A 61 -11.56 -9.77 -15.98
N ARG A 62 -11.77 -11.06 -16.25
CA ARG A 62 -10.93 -11.83 -17.18
C ARG A 62 -11.01 -11.29 -18.60
N ASN A 63 -12.21 -10.94 -19.05
CA ASN A 63 -12.43 -10.36 -20.38
C ASN A 63 -11.78 -8.98 -20.51
N TYR A 64 -11.89 -8.16 -19.45
CA TYR A 64 -11.21 -6.86 -19.34
C TYR A 64 -9.68 -7.02 -19.41
N HIS A 65 -9.08 -7.95 -18.66
CA HIS A 65 -7.64 -8.20 -18.72
C HIS A 65 -7.18 -8.77 -20.08
N GLY A 66 -8.09 -9.44 -20.80
CA GLY A 66 -7.82 -10.03 -22.10
C GLY A 66 -6.64 -10.99 -22.08
N GLN A 67 -5.67 -10.78 -22.97
CA GLN A 67 -4.44 -11.58 -23.05
C GLN A 67 -3.33 -11.10 -22.09
N GLY A 68 -3.59 -10.07 -21.29
CA GLY A 68 -2.61 -9.50 -20.34
C GLY A 68 -1.62 -8.50 -20.97
N TYR A 69 -1.77 -8.17 -22.26
CA TYR A 69 -1.00 -7.10 -22.88
C TYR A 69 -1.61 -5.73 -22.55
N TYR A 70 -0.76 -4.77 -22.18
CA TYR A 70 -1.19 -3.38 -22.03
C TYR A 70 -1.26 -2.69 -23.40
N LEU A 71 -2.40 -2.09 -23.73
CA LEU A 71 -2.56 -1.30 -24.94
C LEU A 71 -2.54 0.19 -24.56
N PRO A 72 -1.48 0.96 -24.88
CA PRO A 72 -1.51 2.39 -24.63
C PRO A 72 -2.51 3.03 -25.58
N GLN A 73 -3.54 3.68 -25.03
CA GLN A 73 -4.65 4.24 -25.81
C GLN A 73 -4.53 5.75 -25.91
N LEU A 74 -4.77 6.29 -27.11
CA LEU A 74 -4.95 7.71 -27.34
C LEU A 74 -6.24 7.89 -28.12
N ASN A 75 -7.23 8.51 -27.48
CA ASN A 75 -8.62 8.53 -27.96
C ASN A 75 -9.09 7.08 -28.19
N ASP A 76 -9.71 6.77 -29.33
CA ASP A 76 -10.19 5.43 -29.67
C ASP A 76 -9.20 4.60 -30.52
N ASP A 77 -7.92 4.98 -30.56
CA ASP A 77 -6.89 4.23 -31.27
C ASP A 77 -5.68 3.96 -30.37
N ILE A 78 -4.80 3.08 -30.85
CA ILE A 78 -3.59 2.72 -30.14
C ILE A 78 -2.53 3.82 -30.31
N ASP A 79 -1.88 4.19 -29.21
CA ASP A 79 -0.74 5.10 -29.21
C ASP A 79 0.52 4.40 -29.74
N ARG A 80 0.59 4.27 -31.08
CA ARG A 80 1.73 3.67 -31.78
C ARG A 80 3.04 4.38 -31.49
N LYS A 81 3.00 5.67 -31.18
CA LYS A 81 4.19 6.47 -30.86
C LYS A 81 4.79 6.03 -29.54
N ALA A 82 3.96 5.86 -28.51
CA ALA A 82 4.39 5.31 -27.21
C ALA A 82 4.97 3.90 -27.34
N ILE A 83 4.35 3.02 -28.14
CA ILE A 83 4.87 1.67 -28.42
C ILE A 83 6.21 1.76 -29.14
N LYS A 84 6.29 2.49 -30.27
CA LYS A 84 7.51 2.61 -31.09
C LYS A 84 8.69 3.15 -30.28
N LYS A 85 8.46 4.16 -29.44
CA LYS A 85 9.50 4.75 -28.59
C LYS A 85 10.11 3.73 -27.61
N ASN A 86 9.30 2.81 -27.10
CA ASN A 86 9.73 1.83 -26.11
C ASN A 86 10.08 0.44 -26.68
N LEU A 87 9.75 0.17 -27.94
CA LEU A 87 9.90 -1.16 -28.55
C LEU A 87 11.34 -1.70 -28.46
N HIS A 88 12.32 -0.82 -28.57
CA HIS A 88 13.74 -1.17 -28.47
C HIS A 88 14.14 -1.75 -27.09
N HIS A 89 13.39 -1.43 -26.02
CA HIS A 89 13.62 -2.00 -24.69
C HIS A 89 13.31 -3.50 -24.64
N PHE A 90 12.34 -3.99 -25.42
CA PHE A 90 12.07 -5.43 -25.49
C PHE A 90 13.25 -6.19 -26.07
N GLN A 91 13.88 -5.70 -27.14
CA GLN A 91 15.07 -6.35 -27.71
C GLN A 91 16.23 -6.37 -26.70
N LYS A 92 16.49 -5.23 -26.05
CA LYS A 92 17.51 -5.13 -25.00
C LYS A 92 17.20 -6.10 -23.84
N LYS A 93 15.93 -6.21 -23.44
CA LYS A 93 15.48 -7.12 -22.38
C LYS A 93 15.60 -8.59 -22.77
N ILE A 94 15.25 -8.96 -24.00
CA ILE A 94 15.44 -10.32 -24.52
C ILE A 94 16.92 -10.70 -24.44
N ASN A 95 17.81 -9.82 -24.91
CA ASN A 95 19.26 -10.05 -24.85
C ASN A 95 19.76 -10.16 -23.40
N TYR A 96 19.27 -9.29 -22.52
CA TYR A 96 19.58 -9.33 -21.09
C TYR A 96 19.17 -10.66 -20.45
N ILE A 97 17.92 -11.10 -20.63
CA ILE A 97 17.40 -12.35 -20.03
C ILE A 97 18.13 -13.56 -20.62
N ALA A 98 18.41 -13.57 -21.94
CA ALA A 98 19.21 -14.62 -22.56
C ALA A 98 20.63 -14.67 -21.99
N GLY A 99 21.25 -13.51 -21.75
CA GLY A 99 22.53 -13.38 -21.05
C GLY A 99 22.47 -13.96 -19.64
N LEU A 100 21.46 -13.60 -18.84
CA LEU A 100 21.24 -14.18 -17.50
C LEU A 100 21.14 -15.71 -17.56
N HIS A 101 20.34 -16.22 -18.49
CA HIS A 101 20.14 -17.66 -18.68
C HIS A 101 21.46 -18.36 -18.99
N ASN A 102 22.25 -17.84 -19.94
CA ASN A 102 23.51 -18.42 -20.35
C ASN A 102 24.56 -18.37 -19.24
N THR A 103 24.69 -17.23 -18.55
CA THR A 103 25.60 -17.10 -17.40
C THR A 103 25.22 -18.11 -16.31
N LEU A 104 23.94 -18.22 -15.95
CA LEU A 104 23.49 -19.18 -14.94
C LEU A 104 23.65 -20.64 -15.41
N LEU A 105 23.52 -20.92 -16.72
CA LEU A 105 23.71 -22.25 -17.31
C LEU A 105 25.20 -22.68 -17.36
N ASN A 106 26.12 -21.73 -17.38
CA ASN A 106 27.55 -22.02 -17.40
C ASN A 106 28.20 -21.92 -16.01
N GLN A 107 27.49 -21.39 -15.02
CA GLN A 107 27.98 -21.25 -13.66
C GLN A 107 28.13 -22.62 -12.98
N LYS A 108 29.36 -22.94 -12.53
CA LYS A 108 29.67 -24.22 -11.86
C LYS A 108 28.98 -24.34 -10.50
N ASN A 109 29.12 -23.31 -9.66
CA ASN A 109 28.63 -23.30 -8.29
C ASN A 109 27.45 -22.34 -8.15
N PHE A 110 26.30 -22.85 -7.71
CA PHE A 110 25.16 -22.00 -7.40
C PHE A 110 25.40 -21.26 -6.06
N PRO A 111 24.94 -20.00 -5.89
CA PRO A 111 25.23 -19.22 -4.70
C PRO A 111 24.76 -19.91 -3.42
N ASN A 112 25.61 -19.90 -2.38
CA ASN A 112 25.28 -20.40 -1.05
C ASN A 112 24.72 -19.26 -0.20
N PHE A 113 23.43 -19.32 0.11
CA PHE A 113 22.75 -18.26 0.87
C PHE A 113 23.41 -17.98 2.22
N LYS A 114 23.76 -19.02 2.99
CA LYS A 114 24.29 -18.89 4.35
C LYS A 114 25.59 -18.07 4.38
N LEU A 115 26.49 -18.30 3.43
CA LEU A 115 27.75 -17.54 3.35
C LEU A 115 27.49 -16.05 3.06
N MET A 116 26.59 -15.78 2.10
CA MET A 116 26.24 -14.41 1.71
C MET A 116 25.50 -13.65 2.83
N HIS A 117 24.59 -14.35 3.51
CA HIS A 117 23.80 -13.84 4.63
C HIS A 117 24.69 -13.43 5.80
N ASN A 118 25.58 -14.33 6.25
CA ASN A 118 26.42 -14.10 7.43
C ASN A 118 27.29 -12.82 7.29
N GLU A 119 27.87 -12.59 6.11
CA GLU A 119 28.70 -11.40 5.86
C GLU A 119 27.89 -10.10 5.93
N MET A 120 26.68 -10.10 5.37
CA MET A 120 25.79 -8.94 5.39
C MET A 120 25.21 -8.70 6.79
N GLU A 121 24.80 -9.76 7.47
CA GLU A 121 24.23 -9.72 8.82
C GLU A 121 25.23 -9.12 9.81
N GLN A 122 26.50 -9.52 9.73
CA GLN A 122 27.56 -8.95 10.57
C GLN A 122 27.67 -7.42 10.40
N ILE A 123 27.67 -6.93 9.16
CA ILE A 123 27.76 -5.49 8.87
C ILE A 123 26.52 -4.76 9.40
N ILE A 124 25.33 -5.32 9.21
CA ILE A 124 24.08 -4.72 9.70
C ILE A 124 24.06 -4.67 11.22
N ASN A 125 24.47 -5.73 11.91
CA ASN A 125 24.56 -5.75 13.36
C ASN A 125 25.58 -4.73 13.89
N GLU A 126 26.72 -4.56 13.19
CA GLU A 126 27.70 -3.51 13.51
C GLU A 126 27.08 -2.10 13.39
N LEU A 127 26.34 -1.83 12.31
CA LEU A 127 25.64 -0.55 12.09
C LEU A 127 24.57 -0.26 13.14
N LEU A 128 23.79 -1.27 13.52
CA LEU A 128 22.79 -1.16 14.59
C LEU A 128 23.46 -0.89 15.94
N ASN A 129 24.60 -1.52 16.21
CA ASN A 129 25.38 -1.24 17.41
C ASN A 129 25.91 0.20 17.43
N TYR A 130 26.44 0.74 16.32
CA TYR A 130 26.82 2.17 16.27
C TYR A 130 25.63 3.10 16.53
N LYS A 131 24.43 2.73 16.05
CA LYS A 131 23.19 3.49 16.32
C LYS A 131 22.83 3.47 17.81
N LYS A 132 22.94 2.31 18.47
CA LYS A 132 22.77 2.13 19.92
C LYS A 132 23.77 2.99 20.69
N LEU A 133 25.06 2.87 20.38
CA LEU A 133 26.13 3.63 21.04
C LEU A 133 25.95 5.13 20.86
N TYR A 134 25.63 5.60 19.64
CA TYR A 134 25.39 7.01 19.37
C TYR A 134 24.23 7.57 20.20
N ARG A 135 23.17 6.76 20.40
CA ARG A 135 22.00 7.15 21.18
C ARG A 135 22.32 7.26 22.67
N GLN A 136 23.16 6.37 23.20
CA GLN A 136 23.53 6.31 24.62
C GLN A 136 24.62 7.33 24.99
N GLU A 137 25.49 7.68 24.05
CA GLU A 137 26.59 8.62 24.30
C GLU A 137 26.08 10.03 24.61
N LEU A 138 26.71 10.70 25.59
CA LEU A 138 26.38 12.07 25.97
C LEU A 138 27.42 13.07 25.45
N ILE A 139 28.68 12.63 25.29
CA ILE A 139 29.81 13.49 24.91
C ILE A 139 29.80 13.75 23.40
N PRO A 140 29.70 15.01 22.94
CA PRO A 140 29.61 15.36 21.53
C PRO A 140 30.78 14.86 20.67
N SER A 141 32.02 14.92 21.18
CA SER A 141 33.20 14.45 20.45
C SER A 141 33.18 12.94 20.19
N LYS A 142 32.73 12.16 21.19
CA LYS A 142 32.53 10.71 21.03
C LYS A 142 31.38 10.40 20.08
N LYS A 143 30.28 11.15 20.15
CA LYS A 143 29.18 11.06 19.16
C LYS A 143 29.66 11.28 17.74
N ALA A 144 30.49 12.30 17.51
CA ALA A 144 31.06 12.58 16.20
C ALA A 144 31.94 11.42 15.71
N LYS A 145 32.74 10.81 16.60
CA LYS A 145 33.53 9.61 16.28
C LYS A 145 32.66 8.41 15.91
N ILE A 146 31.62 8.11 16.69
CA ILE A 146 30.69 7.00 16.41
C ILE A 146 30.00 7.22 15.05
N LYS A 147 29.55 8.45 14.79
CA LYS A 147 28.95 8.83 13.50
C LYS A 147 29.91 8.55 12.33
N LEU A 148 31.19 8.91 12.47
CA LEU A 148 32.20 8.65 11.45
C LEU A 148 32.42 7.15 11.21
N GLU A 149 32.50 6.34 12.26
CA GLU A 149 32.65 4.88 12.13
C GLU A 149 31.41 4.23 11.50
N SER A 150 30.21 4.69 11.85
CA SER A 150 28.96 4.28 11.21
C SER A 150 28.97 4.61 9.71
N SER A 151 29.34 5.84 9.33
CA SER A 151 29.48 6.23 7.93
C SER A 151 30.51 5.38 7.16
N ARG A 152 31.65 5.04 7.77
CA ARG A 152 32.64 4.12 7.17
C ARG A 152 32.07 2.72 6.99
N THR A 153 31.31 2.24 7.97
CA THR A 153 30.68 0.91 7.92
C THR A 153 29.55 0.87 6.89
N LEU A 154 28.83 1.97 6.66
CA LEU A 154 27.89 2.10 5.55
C LEU A 154 28.57 1.97 4.19
N LEU A 155 29.82 2.45 4.02
CA LEU A 155 30.57 2.22 2.78
C LEU A 155 30.89 0.72 2.59
N LYS A 156 31.21 0.00 3.68
CA LYS A 156 31.35 -1.46 3.64
C LYS A 156 30.04 -2.13 3.23
N LEU A 157 28.90 -1.71 3.82
CA LEU A 157 27.57 -2.20 3.44
C LEU A 157 27.29 -1.99 1.95
N LYS A 158 27.54 -0.78 1.41
CA LYS A 158 27.33 -0.49 -0.02
C LYS A 158 28.17 -1.41 -0.91
N LYS A 159 29.44 -1.64 -0.56
CA LYS A 159 30.35 -2.52 -1.30
C LYS A 159 29.88 -3.98 -1.21
N GLN A 160 29.58 -4.46 -0.01
CA GLN A 160 29.17 -5.84 0.23
C GLN A 160 27.82 -6.14 -0.42
N PHE A 161 26.87 -5.22 -0.34
CA PHE A 161 25.57 -5.37 -1.00
C PHE A 161 25.71 -5.44 -2.53
N LYS A 162 26.68 -4.72 -3.12
CA LYS A 162 26.98 -4.86 -4.55
C LYS A 162 27.49 -6.27 -4.89
N ILE A 163 28.40 -6.82 -4.07
CA ILE A 163 28.90 -8.19 -4.22
C ILE A 163 27.76 -9.20 -4.10
N PHE A 164 26.93 -9.05 -3.07
CA PHE A 164 25.72 -9.84 -2.85
C PHE A 164 24.83 -9.84 -4.10
N MET A 165 24.55 -8.65 -4.65
CA MET A 165 23.75 -8.50 -5.87
C MET A 165 24.41 -9.16 -7.09
N ASP A 166 25.73 -9.11 -7.21
CA ASP A 166 26.46 -9.77 -8.29
C ASP A 166 26.41 -11.30 -8.18
N GLN A 167 26.37 -11.85 -6.96
CA GLN A 167 26.18 -13.30 -6.74
C GLN A 167 24.77 -13.77 -7.09
N VAL A 168 23.74 -12.95 -6.82
CA VAL A 168 22.35 -13.23 -7.20
C VAL A 168 21.92 -12.49 -8.48
N PHE A 169 22.85 -12.31 -9.44
CA PHE A 169 22.62 -11.51 -10.65
C PHE A 169 21.36 -11.90 -11.45
N PHE A 170 20.95 -13.17 -11.41
CA PHE A 170 19.75 -13.67 -12.09
C PHE A 170 18.43 -13.19 -11.46
N LEU A 171 18.47 -12.60 -10.27
CA LEU A 171 17.35 -11.94 -9.60
C LEU A 171 17.30 -10.43 -9.88
N LYS A 172 18.31 -9.83 -10.54
CA LYS A 172 18.28 -8.42 -10.93
C LYS A 172 17.17 -8.15 -11.95
N SER A 173 16.59 -6.95 -11.87
CA SER A 173 15.64 -6.46 -12.86
C SER A 173 16.32 -6.14 -14.19
N TYR A 174 15.57 -6.19 -15.30
CA TYR A 174 16.04 -5.57 -16.54
C TYR A 174 16.22 -4.06 -16.27
N ASN A 175 17.33 -3.49 -16.74
CA ASN A 175 17.69 -2.09 -16.52
C ASN A 175 17.97 -1.72 -15.04
N PHE A 176 18.43 -2.70 -14.24
CA PHE A 176 18.77 -2.49 -12.83
C PHE A 176 19.86 -1.41 -12.62
N PRO A 177 19.72 -0.54 -11.60
CA PRO A 177 18.54 -0.35 -10.76
C PRO A 177 17.52 0.60 -11.42
N ASN A 178 16.24 0.27 -11.30
CA ASN A 178 15.14 1.10 -11.75
C ASN A 178 14.59 1.96 -10.60
N ASP A 179 14.42 3.27 -10.85
CA ASP A 179 13.75 4.16 -9.90
C ASP A 179 12.23 4.16 -10.16
N TYR A 180 11.56 3.15 -9.60
CA TYR A 180 10.12 2.99 -9.77
C TYR A 180 9.30 4.14 -9.18
N LEU A 181 9.81 4.83 -8.15
CA LEU A 181 9.15 6.00 -7.57
C LEU A 181 9.19 7.15 -8.57
N ALA A 182 10.35 7.45 -9.15
CA ALA A 182 10.47 8.49 -10.17
C ALA A 182 9.59 8.21 -11.40
N TYR A 183 9.53 6.95 -11.87
CA TYR A 183 8.65 6.60 -13.00
C TYR A 183 7.17 6.76 -12.64
N ARG A 184 6.79 6.46 -11.39
CA ARG A 184 5.43 6.64 -10.90
C ARG A 184 5.09 8.13 -10.78
N GLU A 185 5.98 8.94 -10.21
CA GLU A 185 5.86 10.40 -10.14
C GLU A 185 5.65 11.03 -11.51
N GLU A 186 6.48 10.67 -12.48
CA GLU A 186 6.36 11.18 -13.84
C GLU A 186 5.01 10.79 -14.47
N PHE A 187 4.56 9.54 -14.30
CA PHE A 187 3.26 9.12 -14.78
C PHE A 187 2.11 9.88 -14.13
N GLU A 188 2.14 10.03 -12.80
CA GLU A 188 1.08 10.69 -12.04
C GLU A 188 0.95 12.17 -12.41
N LYS A 189 2.05 12.82 -12.82
CA LYS A 189 2.06 14.21 -13.31
C LYS A 189 1.24 14.42 -14.59
N TYR A 190 1.23 13.45 -15.51
CA TYR A 190 0.65 13.61 -16.86
C TYR A 190 -0.61 12.79 -17.11
N LYS A 191 -1.01 11.91 -16.18
CA LYS A 191 -2.14 10.99 -16.40
C LYS A 191 -3.52 11.67 -16.47
N TYR A 192 -3.68 12.85 -15.88
CA TYR A 192 -4.94 13.61 -15.80
C TYR A 192 -4.82 14.97 -16.49
N ASP A 193 -4.09 15.03 -17.60
CA ASP A 193 -4.06 16.24 -18.43
C ASP A 193 -5.43 16.45 -19.11
N PRO A 194 -6.20 17.49 -18.72
CA PRO A 194 -7.54 17.74 -19.26
C PRO A 194 -7.51 17.98 -20.78
N GLU A 195 -6.44 18.59 -21.28
CA GLU A 195 -6.28 18.96 -22.69
C GLU A 195 -5.71 17.82 -23.54
N HIS A 196 -5.39 16.68 -22.93
CA HIS A 196 -4.81 15.49 -23.56
C HIS A 196 -3.45 15.72 -24.25
N ILE A 197 -2.85 16.91 -24.13
CA ILE A 197 -1.61 17.31 -24.81
C ILE A 197 -0.45 16.40 -24.38
N ASP A 198 -0.37 16.09 -23.09
CA ASP A 198 0.67 15.27 -22.47
C ASP A 198 0.26 13.80 -22.24
N LYS A 199 -0.92 13.37 -22.71
CA LYS A 199 -1.39 11.97 -22.57
C LYS A 199 -0.43 10.98 -23.25
N HIS A 200 0.20 11.40 -24.34
CA HIS A 200 1.28 10.65 -24.98
C HIS A 200 2.48 10.39 -24.05
N LYS A 201 2.84 11.35 -23.21
CA LYS A 201 3.93 11.22 -22.24
C LYS A 201 3.53 10.24 -21.15
N ALA A 202 2.32 10.36 -20.59
CA ALA A 202 1.79 9.39 -19.62
C ALA A 202 1.77 7.96 -20.19
N ASN A 203 1.27 7.77 -21.41
CA ASN A 203 1.26 6.48 -22.09
C ASN A 203 2.67 5.93 -22.30
N THR A 204 3.60 6.77 -22.75
CA THR A 204 5.01 6.39 -22.95
C THR A 204 5.64 5.92 -21.66
N THR A 205 5.50 6.68 -20.57
CA THR A 205 6.06 6.35 -19.25
C THR A 205 5.41 5.10 -18.67
N TYR A 206 4.07 4.97 -18.75
CA TYR A 206 3.38 3.79 -18.22
C TYR A 206 3.68 2.53 -19.03
N PHE A 207 3.79 2.63 -20.36
CA PHE A 207 4.20 1.52 -21.20
C PHE A 207 5.63 1.07 -20.87
N PHE A 208 6.56 2.01 -20.67
CA PHE A 208 7.91 1.70 -20.19
C PHE A 208 7.88 0.97 -18.84
N ARG A 209 7.08 1.45 -17.89
CA ARG A 209 6.87 0.78 -16.59
C ARG A 209 6.40 -0.66 -16.75
N LYS A 210 5.51 -0.98 -17.70
CA LYS A 210 5.12 -2.38 -17.97
C LYS A 210 6.26 -3.26 -18.46
N ILE A 211 7.31 -2.68 -19.05
CA ILE A 211 8.50 -3.41 -19.50
C ILE A 211 9.48 -3.64 -18.33
N VAL A 212 9.69 -2.65 -17.46
CA VAL A 212 10.69 -2.73 -16.37
C VAL A 212 10.13 -3.22 -15.03
N GLU A 213 8.84 -3.04 -14.76
CA GLU A 213 8.13 -3.61 -13.60
C GLU A 213 7.67 -5.03 -13.93
N ASP A 214 8.61 -5.95 -14.13
CA ASP A 214 8.34 -7.32 -14.57
C ASP A 214 9.28 -8.31 -13.86
N GLY A 215 8.96 -9.61 -13.92
CA GLY A 215 9.78 -10.66 -13.32
C GLY A 215 9.50 -12.02 -13.92
N ALA A 216 10.27 -13.02 -13.50
CA ALA A 216 10.11 -14.39 -13.94
C ALA A 216 8.98 -15.10 -13.17
N HIS A 217 8.27 -15.99 -13.85
CA HIS A 217 7.26 -16.86 -13.26
C HIS A 217 7.73 -18.30 -13.24
N ASP A 218 7.14 -19.08 -12.33
CA ASP A 218 7.16 -20.53 -12.51
C ASP A 218 6.54 -20.90 -13.86
N PRO A 219 6.98 -21.98 -14.53
CA PRO A 219 6.42 -22.38 -15.83
C PRO A 219 4.89 -22.57 -15.82
N ASN A 220 4.32 -22.95 -14.67
CA ASN A 220 2.88 -23.07 -14.45
C ASN A 220 2.19 -21.75 -14.03
N HIS A 221 2.92 -20.63 -14.04
CA HIS A 221 2.46 -19.28 -13.69
C HIS A 221 1.94 -19.10 -12.26
N THR A 222 2.20 -20.05 -11.35
CA THR A 222 1.68 -19.99 -9.97
C THR A 222 2.41 -18.97 -9.10
N ARG A 223 3.69 -18.68 -9.36
CA ARG A 223 4.52 -17.78 -8.52
C ARG A 223 5.42 -16.89 -9.38
N GLY A 224 5.19 -15.58 -9.33
CA GLY A 224 6.07 -14.56 -9.92
C GLY A 224 7.09 -14.03 -8.90
N ASP A 225 8.21 -13.47 -9.38
CA ASP A 225 9.19 -12.77 -8.52
C ASP A 225 9.22 -11.24 -8.73
N LYS A 226 8.32 -10.69 -9.56
CA LYS A 226 8.23 -9.25 -9.86
C LYS A 226 8.35 -8.36 -8.61
N PHE A 227 7.55 -8.62 -7.57
CA PHE A 227 7.53 -7.80 -6.36
C PHE A 227 8.90 -7.78 -5.66
N MET A 228 9.55 -8.95 -5.54
CA MET A 228 10.87 -9.08 -4.93
C MET A 228 11.95 -8.38 -5.75
N ARG A 229 11.94 -8.55 -7.08
CA ARG A 229 12.87 -7.84 -7.97
C ARG A 229 12.72 -6.33 -7.83
N MET A 230 11.50 -5.84 -7.84
CA MET A 230 11.26 -4.40 -7.67
C MET A 230 11.75 -3.89 -6.32
N ALA A 231 11.52 -4.65 -5.24
CA ALA A 231 11.98 -4.29 -3.90
C ALA A 231 13.51 -4.29 -3.82
N LEU A 232 14.20 -5.18 -4.55
CA LEU A 232 15.66 -5.18 -4.65
C LEU A 232 16.22 -3.92 -5.29
N ASP A 233 15.63 -3.43 -6.39
CA ASP A 233 16.04 -2.15 -6.99
C ASP A 233 15.84 -0.99 -6.00
N THR A 234 14.69 -0.94 -5.31
CA THR A 234 14.39 0.08 -4.30
C THR A 234 15.36 0.02 -3.12
N LEU A 235 15.63 -1.17 -2.57
CA LEU A 235 16.60 -1.35 -1.50
C LEU A 235 18.01 -0.91 -1.94
N TYR A 236 18.44 -1.29 -3.15
CA TYR A 236 19.73 -0.88 -3.69
C TYR A 236 19.86 0.65 -3.72
N LEU A 237 18.86 1.35 -4.27
CA LEU A 237 18.85 2.81 -4.35
C LEU A 237 18.84 3.45 -2.95
N ASN A 238 18.07 2.90 -2.01
CA ASN A 238 17.99 3.43 -0.64
C ASN A 238 19.31 3.24 0.12
N ILE A 239 19.96 2.07 -0.01
CA ILE A 239 21.31 1.84 0.54
C ILE A 239 22.30 2.88 0.03
N GLN A 240 22.24 3.26 -1.25
CA GLN A 240 23.16 4.28 -1.78
C GLN A 240 22.93 5.67 -1.15
N LYS A 241 21.69 6.00 -0.78
CA LYS A 241 21.30 7.28 -0.17
C LYS A 241 21.71 7.41 1.31
N GLU A 242 22.03 6.30 1.98
CA GLU A 242 22.48 6.30 3.38
C GLU A 242 23.79 7.08 3.58
N LYS A 243 23.87 7.84 4.68
CA LYS A 243 25.02 8.70 4.99
C LYS A 243 25.60 8.44 6.38
N ASP A 244 24.76 8.58 7.41
CA ASP A 244 25.21 8.67 8.80
C ASP A 244 24.96 7.36 9.56
N PHE A 245 23.74 6.85 9.49
CA PHE A 245 23.30 5.62 10.17
C PHE A 245 22.38 4.84 9.26
N LEU A 246 22.30 3.53 9.46
CA LEU A 246 21.32 2.69 8.78
C LEU A 246 19.89 3.12 9.17
N SER A 247 19.11 3.54 8.18
CA SER A 247 17.69 3.84 8.38
C SER A 247 16.88 2.59 8.70
N GLU A 248 15.75 2.79 9.36
CA GLU A 248 14.81 1.71 9.65
C GLU A 248 14.21 1.13 8.36
N GLU A 249 13.98 1.96 7.34
CA GLU A 249 13.45 1.53 6.04
C GLU A 249 14.39 0.54 5.34
N VAL A 250 15.68 0.84 5.30
CA VAL A 250 16.70 -0.04 4.69
C VAL A 250 16.84 -1.34 5.48
N ARG A 251 16.91 -1.27 6.81
CA ARG A 251 17.00 -2.46 7.68
C ARG A 251 15.80 -3.39 7.46
N TYR A 252 14.59 -2.84 7.54
CA TYR A 252 13.35 -3.60 7.41
C TYR A 252 13.18 -4.22 6.02
N ASP A 253 13.55 -3.49 4.96
CA ASP A 253 13.49 -4.03 3.59
C ASP A 253 14.53 -5.11 3.35
N TYR A 254 15.74 -4.93 3.89
CA TYR A 254 16.79 -5.93 3.82
C TYR A 254 16.33 -7.26 4.42
N GLU A 255 15.79 -7.29 5.64
CA GLU A 255 15.36 -8.53 6.29
C GLU A 255 14.31 -9.30 5.47
N TRP A 256 13.33 -8.59 4.91
CA TRP A 256 12.33 -9.22 4.04
C TRP A 256 12.91 -9.73 2.72
N ILE A 257 13.84 -8.96 2.11
CA ILE A 257 14.51 -9.32 0.86
C ILE A 257 15.41 -10.53 1.05
N ASP A 258 16.17 -10.56 2.13
CA ASP A 258 17.11 -11.61 2.48
C ASP A 258 16.38 -12.95 2.64
N SER A 259 15.31 -12.96 3.44
CA SER A 259 14.39 -14.12 3.55
C SER A 259 13.76 -14.52 2.20
N SER A 260 13.49 -13.55 1.32
CA SER A 260 12.93 -13.82 0.00
C SER A 260 13.94 -14.45 -0.95
N ILE A 261 15.19 -14.01 -0.88
CA ILE A 261 16.31 -14.55 -1.66
C ILE A 261 16.63 -15.95 -1.18
N GLU A 262 16.67 -16.21 0.13
CA GLU A 262 16.81 -17.56 0.69
C GLU A 262 15.80 -18.53 0.05
N ARG A 263 14.52 -18.16 0.09
CA ARG A 263 13.45 -18.96 -0.52
C ARG A 263 13.64 -19.17 -2.02
N MET A 264 14.24 -18.23 -2.75
CA MET A 264 14.54 -18.42 -4.18
C MET A 264 15.73 -19.34 -4.40
N LEU A 265 16.79 -19.21 -3.59
CA LEU A 265 17.99 -20.02 -3.69
C LEU A 265 17.74 -21.48 -3.27
N ASN A 266 16.93 -21.70 -2.25
CA ASN A 266 16.55 -23.05 -1.77
C ASN A 266 15.78 -23.87 -2.82
N ARG A 267 15.26 -23.24 -3.87
CA ARG A 267 14.62 -23.93 -5.01
C ARG A 267 15.62 -24.51 -6.00
N GLY A 268 16.88 -24.09 -5.91
CA GLY A 268 17.97 -24.58 -6.72
C GLY A 268 18.01 -24.01 -8.14
N ARG A 269 19.16 -24.23 -8.77
CA ARG A 269 19.54 -23.69 -10.07
C ARG A 269 18.60 -24.09 -11.21
N ALA A 270 18.16 -25.35 -11.25
CA ALA A 270 17.31 -25.87 -12.33
C ALA A 270 15.96 -25.12 -12.40
N VAL A 271 15.37 -24.82 -11.24
CA VAL A 271 14.13 -24.06 -11.15
C VAL A 271 14.34 -22.62 -11.62
N GLN A 272 15.45 -21.98 -11.22
CA GLN A 272 15.76 -20.62 -11.67
C GLN A 272 16.00 -20.55 -13.18
N LEU A 273 16.67 -21.53 -13.78
CA LEU A 273 16.82 -21.64 -15.23
C LEU A 273 15.47 -21.74 -15.95
N ALA A 274 14.57 -22.61 -15.46
CA ALA A 274 13.23 -22.76 -16.03
C ALA A 274 12.41 -21.45 -15.95
N ARG A 275 12.49 -20.74 -14.82
CA ARG A 275 11.85 -19.43 -14.61
C ARG A 275 12.39 -18.36 -15.57
N ILE A 276 13.70 -18.28 -15.74
CA ILE A 276 14.32 -17.32 -16.68
C ILE A 276 13.95 -17.66 -18.13
N LYS A 277 13.87 -18.95 -18.48
CA LYS A 277 13.44 -19.39 -19.81
C LYS A 277 11.98 -19.05 -20.10
N GLU A 278 11.09 -19.23 -19.12
CA GLU A 278 9.69 -18.74 -19.20
C GLU A 278 9.70 -17.24 -19.48
N TRP A 279 10.43 -16.47 -18.67
CA TRP A 279 10.49 -15.01 -18.78
C TRP A 279 10.98 -14.56 -20.15
N LEU A 280 12.01 -15.22 -20.69
CA LEU A 280 12.54 -14.96 -22.04
C LEU A 280 11.47 -15.21 -23.11
N ASN A 281 10.81 -16.37 -23.05
CA ASN A 281 9.79 -16.75 -24.03
C ASN A 281 8.58 -15.81 -23.99
N ARG A 282 8.10 -15.46 -22.80
CA ARG A 282 7.01 -14.50 -22.61
C ARG A 282 7.39 -13.11 -23.13
N THR A 283 8.63 -12.67 -22.88
CA THR A 283 9.13 -11.39 -23.39
C THR A 283 9.22 -11.39 -24.93
N LYS A 284 9.66 -12.48 -25.56
CA LYS A 284 9.69 -12.63 -27.03
C LYS A 284 8.28 -12.56 -27.64
N LYS A 285 7.33 -13.33 -27.11
CA LYS A 285 5.91 -13.27 -27.54
C LYS A 285 5.32 -11.86 -27.42
N THR A 286 5.64 -11.19 -26.31
CA THR A 286 5.20 -9.81 -26.08
C THR A 286 5.82 -8.84 -27.10
N TYR A 287 7.10 -9.00 -27.42
CA TYR A 287 7.78 -8.21 -28.44
C TYR A 287 7.15 -8.39 -29.83
N GLU A 288 6.93 -9.65 -30.24
CA GLU A 288 6.29 -10.01 -31.51
C GLU A 288 4.87 -9.41 -31.61
N PHE A 289 4.09 -9.48 -30.54
CA PHE A 289 2.77 -8.86 -30.45
C PHE A 289 2.82 -7.35 -30.74
N TYR A 290 3.71 -6.61 -30.07
CA TYR A 290 3.81 -5.16 -30.29
C TYR A 290 4.42 -4.80 -31.65
N GLN A 291 5.35 -5.60 -32.18
CA GLN A 291 5.84 -5.44 -33.55
C GLN A 291 4.70 -5.62 -34.57
N GLU A 292 3.84 -6.62 -34.38
CA GLU A 292 2.68 -6.83 -35.22
C GLU A 292 1.71 -5.65 -35.16
N LEU A 293 1.43 -5.13 -33.97
CA LEU A 293 0.55 -3.98 -33.77
C LEU A 293 1.03 -2.72 -34.51
N LEU A 294 2.34 -2.52 -34.64
CA LEU A 294 2.92 -1.37 -35.34
C LEU A 294 2.82 -1.45 -36.87
N LYS A 295 2.63 -2.64 -37.47
CA LYS A 295 2.48 -2.78 -38.91
C LYS A 295 1.22 -2.06 -39.40
N THR A 296 1.30 -1.38 -40.56
CA THR A 296 0.17 -0.65 -41.15
C THR A 296 -1.01 -1.57 -41.47
N LYS A 297 -0.73 -2.80 -41.96
CA LYS A 297 -1.75 -3.82 -42.25
C LYS A 297 -2.53 -4.27 -41.00
N SER A 298 -1.99 -4.06 -39.80
CA SER A 298 -2.61 -4.44 -38.53
C SER A 298 -3.47 -3.34 -37.92
N GLN A 299 -3.72 -2.22 -38.61
CA GLN A 299 -4.50 -1.11 -38.07
C GLN A 299 -5.93 -1.51 -37.71
N LYS A 300 -6.59 -2.34 -38.54
CA LYS A 300 -7.91 -2.90 -38.23
C LYS A 300 -7.88 -3.79 -36.98
N LYS A 301 -6.83 -4.63 -36.83
CA LYS A 301 -6.63 -5.49 -35.65
C LYS A 301 -6.42 -4.66 -34.38
N ALA A 302 -5.58 -3.63 -34.44
CA ALA A 302 -5.31 -2.73 -33.31
C ALA A 302 -6.59 -2.01 -32.85
N ARG A 303 -7.36 -1.44 -33.78
CA ARG A 303 -8.65 -0.80 -33.49
C ARG A 303 -9.65 -1.79 -32.91
N TYR A 304 -9.72 -3.00 -33.44
CA TYR A 304 -10.56 -4.06 -32.88
C TYR A 304 -10.19 -4.40 -31.43
N LEU A 305 -8.89 -4.52 -31.13
CA LEU A 305 -8.42 -4.81 -29.78
C LEU A 305 -8.74 -3.69 -28.79
N VAL A 306 -8.50 -2.43 -29.17
CA VAL A 306 -8.84 -1.24 -28.35
C VAL A 306 -10.35 -1.17 -28.14
N LYS A 307 -11.15 -1.34 -29.21
CA LYS A 307 -12.61 -1.37 -29.11
C LYS A 307 -13.10 -2.46 -28.14
N LYS A 308 -12.55 -3.67 -28.28
CA LYS A 308 -12.90 -4.79 -27.40
C LYS A 308 -12.49 -4.56 -25.94
N GLU A 309 -11.31 -3.97 -25.69
CA GLU A 309 -10.88 -3.59 -24.35
C GLU A 309 -11.81 -2.52 -23.75
N ASN A 310 -12.19 -1.50 -24.53
CA ASN A 310 -13.09 -0.44 -24.09
C ASN A 310 -14.50 -0.98 -23.81
N GLU A 311 -15.04 -1.85 -24.68
CA GLU A 311 -16.31 -2.55 -24.46
C GLU A 311 -16.27 -3.38 -23.18
N ASN A 312 -15.24 -4.21 -22.99
CA ASN A 312 -15.10 -5.04 -21.80
C ASN A 312 -14.90 -4.19 -20.53
N SER A 313 -14.14 -3.10 -20.62
CA SER A 313 -13.96 -2.15 -19.52
C SER A 313 -15.30 -1.52 -19.14
N GLN A 314 -16.10 -1.11 -20.12
CA GLN A 314 -17.41 -0.51 -19.88
C GLN A 314 -18.39 -1.53 -19.26
N LEU A 315 -18.40 -2.78 -19.74
CA LEU A 315 -19.24 -3.85 -19.18
C LEU A 315 -18.88 -4.18 -17.72
N LEU A 316 -17.57 -4.29 -17.42
CA LEU A 316 -17.11 -4.51 -16.05
C LEU A 316 -17.48 -3.32 -15.15
N LYS A 317 -17.27 -2.11 -15.64
CA LYS A 317 -17.57 -0.86 -14.94
C LYS A 317 -19.05 -0.72 -14.63
N GLU A 318 -19.93 -0.88 -15.62
CA GLU A 318 -21.38 -0.87 -15.46
C GLU A 318 -21.82 -1.92 -14.45
N PHE A 319 -21.32 -3.16 -14.57
CA PHE A 319 -21.68 -4.22 -13.63
C PHE A 319 -21.32 -3.87 -12.18
N VAL A 320 -20.09 -3.39 -11.95
CA VAL A 320 -19.63 -3.05 -10.60
C VAL A 320 -20.35 -1.83 -10.05
N TYR A 321 -20.46 -0.73 -10.81
CA TYR A 321 -21.10 0.48 -10.29
C TYR A 321 -22.60 0.31 -10.10
N ARG A 322 -23.29 -0.52 -10.92
CA ARG A 322 -24.66 -0.94 -10.63
C ARG A 322 -24.76 -1.70 -9.32
N LYS A 323 -23.87 -2.68 -9.09
CA LYS A 323 -23.81 -3.41 -7.81
C LYS A 323 -23.52 -2.50 -6.62
N GLN A 324 -22.63 -1.51 -6.77
CA GLN A 324 -22.36 -0.54 -5.73
C GLN A 324 -23.57 0.38 -5.47
N GLY A 325 -24.30 0.78 -6.52
CA GLY A 325 -25.58 1.50 -6.40
C GLY A 325 -26.64 0.70 -5.67
N GLU A 326 -26.80 -0.59 -5.99
CA GLU A 326 -27.69 -1.51 -5.25
C GLU A 326 -27.33 -1.56 -3.75
N VAL A 327 -26.04 -1.66 -3.42
CA VAL A 327 -25.54 -1.62 -2.03
C VAL A 327 -25.86 -0.28 -1.38
N TYR A 328 -25.61 0.83 -2.08
CA TYR A 328 -25.89 2.17 -1.60
C TYR A 328 -27.38 2.32 -1.27
N ASN A 329 -28.27 1.95 -2.19
CA ASN A 329 -29.72 2.03 -2.04
C ASN A 329 -30.21 1.19 -0.86
N TYR A 330 -29.70 -0.03 -0.71
CA TYR A 330 -30.06 -0.90 0.40
C TYR A 330 -29.73 -0.27 1.76
N TRP A 331 -28.51 0.25 1.93
CA TRP A 331 -28.07 0.79 3.21
C TRP A 331 -28.59 2.21 3.48
N ALA A 332 -28.90 2.99 2.44
CA ALA A 332 -29.45 4.35 2.59
C ALA A 332 -30.77 4.35 3.39
N ASN A 333 -31.54 3.27 3.29
CA ASN A 333 -32.82 3.04 3.96
C ASN A 333 -32.69 2.41 5.36
N LYS A 334 -31.46 2.17 5.85
CA LYS A 334 -31.21 1.66 7.20
C LYS A 334 -30.90 2.79 8.15
N SER A 335 -30.95 2.52 9.47
CA SER A 335 -30.59 3.53 10.47
C SER A 335 -29.13 3.98 10.31
N GLU A 336 -28.83 5.19 10.78
CA GLU A 336 -27.49 5.75 10.66
C GLU A 336 -26.40 4.86 11.28
N LEU A 337 -26.69 4.27 12.45
CA LEU A 337 -25.80 3.30 13.08
C LEU A 337 -25.53 2.09 12.18
N HIS A 338 -26.53 1.55 11.48
CA HIS A 338 -26.32 0.45 10.55
C HIS A 338 -25.46 0.86 9.35
N ARG A 339 -25.65 2.08 8.81
CA ARG A 339 -24.81 2.63 7.75
C ARG A 339 -23.35 2.76 8.20
N ALA A 340 -23.13 3.34 9.38
CA ALA A 340 -21.80 3.49 9.97
C ALA A 340 -21.11 2.12 10.17
N LEU A 341 -21.82 1.16 10.77
CA LEU A 341 -21.29 -0.19 11.01
C LEU A 341 -20.94 -0.91 9.70
N PHE A 342 -21.79 -0.78 8.67
CA PHE A 342 -21.52 -1.34 7.35
C PHE A 342 -20.27 -0.74 6.71
N VAL A 343 -20.19 0.59 6.67
CA VAL A 343 -19.07 1.30 6.05
C VAL A 343 -17.76 0.95 6.74
N LEU A 344 -17.73 1.01 8.07
CA LEU A 344 -16.54 0.74 8.84
C LEU A 344 -16.12 -0.73 8.78
N ASP A 345 -17.05 -1.69 8.89
CA ASP A 345 -16.71 -3.10 8.74
C ASP A 345 -16.14 -3.39 7.34
N THR A 346 -16.78 -2.85 6.30
CA THR A 346 -16.34 -3.03 4.91
C THR A 346 -14.93 -2.48 4.70
N ILE A 347 -14.64 -1.27 5.22
CA ILE A 347 -13.30 -0.68 5.14
C ILE A 347 -12.29 -1.53 5.91
N LEU A 348 -12.56 -1.87 7.17
CA LEU A 348 -11.61 -2.58 8.03
C LEU A 348 -11.29 -4.00 7.53
N VAL A 349 -12.27 -4.72 6.97
CA VAL A 349 -12.04 -6.05 6.37
C VAL A 349 -11.12 -5.96 5.15
N ASN A 350 -11.27 -4.94 4.31
CA ASN A 350 -10.54 -4.85 3.05
C ASN A 350 -9.19 -4.12 3.16
N GLU A 351 -9.05 -3.19 4.09
CA GLU A 351 -7.82 -2.36 4.23
C GLU A 351 -6.85 -2.93 5.26
N VAL A 352 -7.36 -3.46 6.38
CA VAL A 352 -6.50 -4.00 7.46
C VAL A 352 -6.46 -5.53 7.42
N GLY A 353 -7.58 -6.17 7.10
CA GLY A 353 -7.65 -7.63 7.03
C GLY A 353 -7.30 -8.31 8.36
N VAL A 354 -6.33 -9.24 8.34
CA VAL A 354 -5.85 -9.97 9.53
C VAL A 354 -4.50 -9.47 10.05
N ILE A 355 -4.00 -8.35 9.54
CA ILE A 355 -2.64 -7.85 9.78
C ILE A 355 -2.48 -7.23 11.17
N ASP A 356 -3.59 -6.81 11.78
CA ASP A 356 -3.57 -6.12 13.08
C ASP A 356 -3.20 -7.06 14.23
N GLY A 357 -2.45 -6.54 15.20
CA GLY A 357 -2.06 -7.27 16.41
C GLY A 357 -3.25 -7.59 17.31
N LYS A 358 -2.99 -8.30 18.41
CA LYS A 358 -3.98 -8.77 19.39
C LYS A 358 -5.00 -7.71 19.83
N PHE A 359 -4.59 -6.44 19.85
CA PHE A 359 -5.36 -5.34 20.41
C PHE A 359 -6.18 -4.53 19.40
N GLY A 360 -6.04 -4.77 18.10
CA GLY A 360 -6.86 -4.08 17.10
C GLY A 360 -6.54 -2.59 16.93
N LEU A 361 -5.28 -2.18 17.18
CA LEU A 361 -4.89 -0.76 17.23
C LEU A 361 -4.91 -0.11 15.85
N GLU A 362 -4.49 -0.83 14.81
CA GLU A 362 -4.53 -0.28 13.44
C GLU A 362 -5.96 -0.16 12.94
N ARG A 363 -6.83 -1.13 13.24
CA ARG A 363 -8.26 -1.03 12.96
C ARG A 363 -8.90 0.17 13.66
N LYS A 364 -8.50 0.44 14.91
CA LYS A 364 -8.99 1.61 15.65
C LYS A 364 -8.54 2.92 14.99
N SER A 365 -7.26 3.03 14.63
CA SER A 365 -6.72 4.22 13.95
C SER A 365 -7.32 4.43 12.56
N VAL A 366 -7.49 3.39 11.75
CA VAL A 366 -8.19 3.47 10.46
C VAL A 366 -9.65 3.90 10.65
N ALA A 367 -10.36 3.38 11.66
CA ALA A 367 -11.72 3.85 11.97
C ALA A 367 -11.75 5.34 12.30
N TYR A 368 -10.77 5.86 13.05
CA TYR A 368 -10.66 7.30 13.34
C TYR A 368 -10.39 8.13 12.09
N VAL A 369 -9.61 7.62 11.11
CA VAL A 369 -9.47 8.29 9.81
C VAL A 369 -10.82 8.40 9.12
N VAL A 370 -11.62 7.33 9.11
CA VAL A 370 -12.97 7.34 8.52
C VAL A 370 -13.89 8.33 9.26
N PHE A 371 -13.78 8.44 10.58
CA PHE A 371 -14.54 9.43 11.35
C PHE A 371 -14.15 10.87 10.99
N ASN A 372 -12.86 11.16 10.86
CA ASN A 372 -12.40 12.47 10.39
C ASN A 372 -12.94 12.79 9.00
N ARG A 373 -12.94 11.82 8.08
CA ARG A 373 -13.51 11.95 6.74
C ARG A 373 -15.03 12.17 6.75
N PHE A 374 -15.75 11.59 7.70
CA PHE A 374 -17.19 11.82 7.84
C PHE A 374 -17.54 13.29 8.09
N PHE A 375 -16.71 14.00 8.88
CA PHE A 375 -16.92 15.43 9.19
C PHE A 375 -16.35 16.40 8.14
N ASP A 376 -15.77 15.90 7.06
CA ASP A 376 -15.10 16.73 6.06
C ASP A 376 -15.78 16.58 4.70
N ASP A 377 -16.30 17.70 4.18
CA ASP A 377 -17.14 17.72 2.98
C ASP A 377 -16.42 17.24 1.72
N TYR A 378 -15.09 17.37 1.67
CA TYR A 378 -14.34 16.79 0.58
C TYR A 378 -14.52 15.27 0.53
N TYR A 379 -14.59 14.58 1.67
CA TYR A 379 -14.72 13.12 1.70
C TYR A 379 -16.17 12.63 1.81
N ASN A 380 -17.04 13.40 2.46
CA ASN A 380 -18.41 12.98 2.76
C ASN A 380 -19.42 13.33 1.64
N GLN A 381 -18.98 13.94 0.54
CA GLN A 381 -19.81 14.23 -0.64
C GLN A 381 -19.34 13.45 -1.87
N LEU A 382 -20.30 13.00 -2.69
CA LEU A 382 -20.01 12.43 -4.02
C LEU A 382 -19.82 13.56 -5.03
N ASN A 383 -18.86 13.42 -5.94
CA ASN A 383 -18.72 14.36 -7.05
C ASN A 383 -19.79 14.07 -8.11
N HIS A 384 -20.27 15.09 -8.81
CA HIS A 384 -21.34 14.96 -9.83
C HIS A 384 -20.99 14.05 -11.02
N ASP A 385 -19.72 13.77 -11.26
CA ASP A 385 -19.21 12.95 -12.36
C ASP A 385 -18.96 11.48 -11.98
N GLN A 386 -19.29 11.07 -10.75
CA GLN A 386 -19.03 9.70 -10.30
C GLN A 386 -19.97 8.68 -10.95
N TYR A 387 -19.39 7.58 -11.46
CA TYR A 387 -20.09 6.51 -12.17
C TYR A 387 -21.15 5.76 -11.35
N ILE A 388 -21.16 5.89 -10.02
CA ILE A 388 -22.17 5.27 -9.16
C ILE A 388 -23.50 6.04 -9.19
N LEU A 389 -23.48 7.36 -9.42
CA LEU A 389 -24.66 8.23 -9.29
C LEU A 389 -25.86 7.76 -10.13
N PRO A 390 -25.71 7.35 -11.40
CA PRO A 390 -26.84 6.88 -12.20
C PRO A 390 -27.55 5.61 -11.68
N TYR A 391 -26.95 4.92 -10.70
CA TYR A 391 -27.49 3.70 -10.10
C TYR A 391 -28.02 3.91 -8.68
N ILE A 392 -27.95 5.14 -8.15
CA ILE A 392 -28.57 5.52 -6.88
C ILE A 392 -30.00 5.97 -7.18
N SER A 393 -30.96 5.56 -6.35
CA SER A 393 -32.36 5.97 -6.51
C SER A 393 -32.51 7.47 -6.29
N ASP A 394 -33.27 8.14 -7.17
CA ASP A 394 -33.59 9.58 -7.07
C ASP A 394 -34.32 9.95 -5.77
N GLU A 395 -34.94 8.98 -5.09
CA GLU A 395 -35.59 9.16 -3.78
C GLU A 395 -34.57 9.35 -2.63
N ILE A 396 -33.30 9.01 -2.88
CA ILE A 396 -32.25 9.10 -1.87
C ILE A 396 -31.53 10.44 -2.01
N ASP A 397 -31.72 11.30 -1.02
CA ASP A 397 -30.87 12.46 -0.85
C ASP A 397 -29.45 12.03 -0.43
N THR A 398 -28.55 11.98 -1.42
CA THR A 398 -27.16 11.58 -1.21
C THR A 398 -26.39 12.55 -0.31
N SER A 399 -26.79 13.82 -0.21
CA SER A 399 -26.11 14.81 0.65
C SER A 399 -26.22 14.46 2.14
N GLU A 400 -27.32 13.79 2.53
CA GLU A 400 -27.61 13.31 3.88
C GLU A 400 -27.01 11.92 4.18
N LYS A 401 -26.44 11.23 3.18
CA LYS A 401 -25.86 9.88 3.35
C LYS A 401 -24.34 9.88 3.47
N LYS A 402 -23.81 10.81 4.27
CA LYS A 402 -22.37 11.03 4.52
C LYS A 402 -21.54 9.75 4.69
N TRP A 403 -22.01 8.78 5.50
CA TRP A 403 -21.31 7.50 5.69
C TRP A 403 -21.10 6.72 4.39
N LEU A 404 -22.15 6.58 3.58
CA LEU A 404 -22.07 5.85 2.32
C LEU A 404 -21.21 6.61 1.31
N ASN A 405 -21.28 7.94 1.32
CA ASN A 405 -20.43 8.78 0.47
C ASN A 405 -18.95 8.59 0.81
N VAL A 406 -18.57 8.54 2.09
CA VAL A 406 -17.18 8.27 2.49
C VAL A 406 -16.69 6.93 1.91
N LEU A 407 -17.51 5.87 1.95
CA LEU A 407 -17.14 4.57 1.38
C LEU A 407 -17.02 4.62 -0.16
N PHE A 408 -18.01 5.19 -0.84
CA PHE A 408 -18.14 5.09 -2.29
C PHE A 408 -17.50 6.24 -3.06
N LYS A 409 -16.94 7.25 -2.38
CA LYS A 409 -16.21 8.32 -3.05
C LYS A 409 -15.03 7.74 -3.85
N THR A 410 -15.06 7.98 -5.15
CA THR A 410 -14.03 7.50 -6.07
C THR A 410 -12.65 8.05 -5.68
N GLY A 411 -11.66 7.18 -5.57
CA GLY A 411 -10.28 7.57 -5.22
C GLY A 411 -9.89 7.41 -3.77
N GLU A 412 -10.84 7.16 -2.86
CA GLU A 412 -10.56 7.12 -1.42
C GLU A 412 -10.18 5.76 -0.88
N PHE A 413 -10.66 4.69 -1.51
CA PHE A 413 -10.39 3.31 -1.13
C PHE A 413 -10.08 2.47 -2.36
N SER A 414 -9.00 1.70 -2.33
CA SER A 414 -8.58 0.93 -3.51
C SER A 414 -9.59 -0.15 -3.88
N PHE A 415 -10.22 -0.78 -2.90
CA PHE A 415 -11.19 -1.85 -3.10
C PHE A 415 -12.53 -1.36 -3.67
N THR A 416 -12.73 -0.08 -3.98
CA THR A 416 -13.95 0.41 -4.65
C THR A 416 -13.79 0.54 -6.16
N TYR A 417 -12.58 0.38 -6.69
CA TYR A 417 -12.33 0.38 -8.14
C TYR A 417 -12.81 -0.92 -8.81
N HIS A 418 -13.52 -0.79 -9.92
CA HIS A 418 -14.10 -1.93 -10.67
C HIS A 418 -13.08 -2.98 -11.12
N TYR A 419 -11.85 -2.58 -11.42
CA TYR A 419 -10.77 -3.47 -11.84
C TYR A 419 -9.97 -4.10 -10.68
N ILE A 420 -10.25 -3.74 -9.42
CA ILE A 420 -9.60 -4.34 -8.25
C ILE A 420 -10.50 -5.45 -7.70
N SER A 421 -9.97 -6.67 -7.62
CA SER A 421 -10.71 -7.87 -7.22
C SER A 421 -11.46 -7.74 -5.91
N ALA A 422 -10.93 -6.99 -4.95
CA ALA A 422 -11.56 -6.76 -3.65
C ALA A 422 -12.92 -6.03 -3.75
N VAL A 423 -13.23 -5.36 -4.86
CA VAL A 423 -14.52 -4.68 -5.06
C VAL A 423 -15.71 -5.62 -4.97
N VAL A 424 -15.51 -6.88 -5.34
CA VAL A 424 -16.55 -7.91 -5.19
C VAL A 424 -17.00 -8.03 -3.73
N LYS A 425 -16.11 -7.75 -2.76
CA LYS A 425 -16.42 -7.83 -1.33
C LYS A 425 -17.28 -6.67 -0.80
N THR A 426 -17.52 -5.64 -1.61
CA THR A 426 -18.47 -4.57 -1.27
C THR A 426 -19.94 -5.01 -1.42
N PHE A 427 -20.23 -5.92 -2.36
CA PHE A 427 -21.59 -6.46 -2.60
C PHE A 427 -21.71 -7.97 -2.31
N CYS A 428 -20.62 -8.72 -2.35
CA CYS A 428 -20.49 -10.13 -2.00
C CYS A 428 -19.48 -10.35 -0.85
N PRO A 429 -19.84 -9.96 0.39
CA PRO A 429 -18.93 -10.04 1.53
C PRO A 429 -18.61 -11.49 1.91
N ASP A 430 -17.45 -11.72 2.54
CA ASP A 430 -17.10 -13.06 3.04
C ASP A 430 -18.05 -13.49 4.18
N MET A 431 -18.76 -14.58 3.95
CA MET A 431 -19.70 -15.22 4.88
C MET A 431 -19.18 -16.54 5.46
N SER A 432 -17.92 -16.87 5.21
CA SER A 432 -17.21 -17.98 5.85
C SER A 432 -17.12 -17.81 7.37
N ARG A 433 -16.74 -18.87 8.08
CA ARG A 433 -16.50 -18.81 9.53
C ARG A 433 -15.43 -17.76 9.88
N ARG A 434 -14.37 -17.68 9.06
CA ARG A 434 -13.29 -16.71 9.23
C ARG A 434 -13.77 -15.28 9.01
N GLY A 435 -14.44 -15.00 7.89
CA GLY A 435 -15.00 -13.66 7.61
C GLY A 435 -15.98 -13.19 8.68
N LYS A 436 -16.85 -14.09 9.16
CA LYS A 436 -17.77 -13.81 10.29
C LYS A 436 -17.03 -13.50 11.61
N SER A 437 -15.89 -14.15 11.86
CA SER A 437 -15.08 -13.90 13.05
C SER A 437 -14.42 -12.53 13.00
N VAL A 438 -13.76 -12.21 11.88
CA VAL A 438 -13.12 -10.90 11.67
C VAL A 438 -14.14 -9.76 11.79
N ARG A 439 -15.31 -9.91 11.16
CA ARG A 439 -16.41 -8.94 11.29
C ARG A 439 -16.86 -8.77 12.75
N ALA A 440 -16.97 -9.86 13.50
CA ALA A 440 -17.36 -9.77 14.91
C ALA A 440 -16.36 -8.98 15.75
N GLU A 441 -15.07 -9.11 15.47
CA GLU A 441 -13.99 -8.34 16.11
C GLU A 441 -14.02 -6.88 15.67
N ASN A 442 -14.12 -6.62 14.37
CA ASN A 442 -14.25 -5.27 13.81
C ASN A 442 -15.41 -4.51 14.46
N LEU A 443 -16.60 -5.11 14.52
CA LEU A 443 -17.77 -4.44 15.10
C LEU A 443 -17.58 -4.08 16.58
N LYS A 444 -16.86 -4.90 17.35
CA LYS A 444 -16.52 -4.57 18.75
C LYS A 444 -15.57 -3.36 18.82
N ILE A 445 -14.58 -3.32 17.95
CA ILE A 445 -13.61 -2.21 17.86
C ILE A 445 -14.33 -0.93 17.44
N ILE A 446 -15.15 -1.00 16.39
CA ILE A 446 -15.93 0.12 15.85
C ILE A 446 -16.84 0.72 16.93
N LEU A 447 -17.65 -0.10 17.59
CA LEU A 447 -18.61 0.37 18.60
C LEU A 447 -17.89 1.03 19.79
N LYS A 448 -16.73 0.53 20.19
CA LYS A 448 -15.88 1.17 21.20
C LYS A 448 -15.27 2.48 20.69
N ALA A 449 -14.78 2.49 19.45
CA ALA A 449 -14.17 3.66 18.83
C ALA A 449 -15.19 4.81 18.69
N LEU A 450 -16.44 4.52 18.30
CA LEU A 450 -17.52 5.51 18.20
C LEU A 450 -17.81 6.21 19.54
N LYS A 451 -17.59 5.55 20.68
CA LYS A 451 -17.77 6.14 22.02
C LYS A 451 -16.55 6.91 22.53
N GLN A 452 -15.37 6.61 21.99
CA GLN A 452 -14.08 7.13 22.43
C GLN A 452 -13.45 8.07 21.40
N TYR A 453 -14.20 8.48 20.39
CA TYR A 453 -13.66 9.29 19.32
C TYR A 453 -13.52 10.74 19.80
N GLU A 454 -12.31 11.26 19.62
CA GLU A 454 -11.96 12.63 19.92
C GLU A 454 -11.15 13.18 18.73
N PRO A 455 -11.77 13.96 17.81
CA PRO A 455 -11.14 14.38 16.56
C PRO A 455 -9.76 15.02 16.76
N LYS A 456 -9.64 15.84 17.81
CA LYS A 456 -8.42 16.59 18.14
C LYS A 456 -7.23 15.70 18.54
N LYS A 457 -7.46 14.48 19.03
CA LYS A 457 -6.38 13.56 19.45
C LYS A 457 -5.74 12.79 18.30
N PHE A 458 -6.42 12.69 17.15
CA PHE A 458 -5.91 11.93 16.02
C PHE A 458 -6.35 12.55 14.68
N PRO A 459 -5.68 13.62 14.21
CA PRO A 459 -6.11 14.42 13.05
C PRO A 459 -5.72 13.81 11.69
N ALA A 460 -5.73 12.48 11.59
CA ALA A 460 -5.32 11.78 10.38
C ALA A 460 -6.47 11.69 9.36
N PHE A 461 -6.22 12.05 8.11
CA PHE A 461 -7.17 11.90 7.00
C PHE A 461 -6.73 10.86 5.97
N ARG A 462 -5.45 10.48 5.98
CA ARG A 462 -4.90 9.42 5.12
C ARG A 462 -4.06 8.46 5.94
N TYR A 463 -3.94 7.26 5.41
CA TYR A 463 -2.99 6.26 5.87
C TYR A 463 -2.31 5.61 4.65
N PHE A 464 -1.15 5.01 4.88
CA PHE A 464 -0.35 4.37 3.84
C PHE A 464 0.35 3.14 4.38
N SER A 465 0.32 2.07 3.59
CA SER A 465 1.08 0.85 3.86
C SER A 465 2.20 0.73 2.84
N ARG A 466 3.44 1.01 3.26
CA ARG A 466 4.61 0.91 2.39
C ARG A 466 4.83 -0.53 1.96
N ILE A 467 4.58 -1.49 2.84
CA ILE A 467 4.82 -2.91 2.55
C ILE A 467 3.88 -3.48 1.50
N SER A 468 2.69 -2.91 1.30
CA SER A 468 1.74 -3.37 0.28
C SER A 468 2.04 -2.78 -1.10
N MET A 469 2.89 -1.75 -1.18
CA MET A 469 3.25 -1.15 -2.45
C MET A 469 4.21 -2.05 -3.22
N ASN A 470 3.97 -2.16 -4.53
CA ASN A 470 4.90 -2.86 -5.42
C ASN A 470 6.31 -2.27 -5.30
N GLY A 471 7.29 -3.13 -4.97
CA GLY A 471 8.67 -2.70 -4.73
C GLY A 471 8.90 -1.96 -3.42
N LYS A 472 7.91 -1.91 -2.52
CA LYS A 472 7.97 -1.19 -1.24
C LYS A 472 8.35 0.30 -1.36
N ILE A 473 8.00 0.91 -2.50
CA ILE A 473 8.19 2.34 -2.73
C ILE A 473 7.32 3.14 -1.75
N ASP A 474 7.85 4.26 -1.27
CA ASP A 474 7.09 5.20 -0.46
C ASP A 474 6.41 6.24 -1.36
N MET A 475 5.13 6.01 -1.66
CA MET A 475 4.32 6.94 -2.44
C MET A 475 3.85 8.15 -1.61
N SER A 476 4.12 8.21 -0.31
CA SER A 476 3.72 9.39 0.47
C SER A 476 4.52 10.64 0.09
N SER A 477 5.70 10.49 -0.54
CA SER A 477 6.49 11.60 -1.06
C SER A 477 5.75 12.46 -2.11
N VAL A 478 4.80 11.86 -2.83
CA VAL A 478 4.04 12.56 -3.88
C VAL A 478 2.80 13.28 -3.34
N TRP A 479 2.47 13.11 -2.05
CA TRP A 479 1.30 13.72 -1.42
C TRP A 479 1.64 15.11 -0.89
N THR A 480 1.70 16.10 -1.78
CA THR A 480 2.13 17.47 -1.46
C THR A 480 1.27 18.16 -0.39
N GLY A 481 -0.03 17.85 -0.32
CA GLY A 481 -0.99 18.44 0.64
C GLY A 481 -1.08 17.76 2.01
N TYR A 482 -0.26 16.74 2.28
CA TYR A 482 -0.31 15.98 3.52
C TYR A 482 1.06 15.90 4.20
N GLU A 483 1.06 15.78 5.51
CA GLU A 483 2.25 15.56 6.32
C GLU A 483 2.09 14.31 7.19
N ARG A 484 3.19 13.59 7.39
CA ARG A 484 3.20 12.35 8.17
C ARG A 484 3.09 12.68 9.65
N LEU A 485 2.14 12.03 10.32
CA LEU A 485 2.02 12.10 11.77
C LEU A 485 3.17 11.34 12.45
N PRO A 486 3.58 11.76 13.66
CA PRO A 486 4.55 11.03 14.46
C PRO A 486 4.15 9.57 14.69
N GLU A 487 5.15 8.72 14.89
CA GLU A 487 4.93 7.31 15.20
C GLU A 487 4.21 7.15 16.53
N MET A 488 3.30 6.17 16.61
CA MET A 488 2.52 5.90 17.80
C MET A 488 3.05 4.67 18.54
N VAL A 489 2.94 4.68 19.86
CA VAL A 489 3.23 3.52 20.70
C VAL A 489 1.99 2.65 20.90
N GLY A 490 2.19 1.34 21.07
CA GLY A 490 1.12 0.40 21.43
C GLY A 490 0.80 0.40 22.92
N TYR A 491 0.08 -0.62 23.38
CA TYR A 491 -0.23 -0.78 24.79
C TYR A 491 1.01 -1.20 25.58
N GLU A 492 0.98 -0.96 26.90
CA GLU A 492 2.03 -1.46 27.79
C GLU A 492 2.08 -2.99 27.71
N SER A 493 3.28 -3.54 27.50
CA SER A 493 3.45 -4.99 27.39
C SER A 493 3.13 -5.67 28.70
N SER A 494 2.42 -6.81 28.64
CA SER A 494 2.15 -7.64 29.83
C SER A 494 3.41 -8.31 30.42
N GLN A 495 4.53 -8.33 29.67
CA GLN A 495 5.74 -9.07 30.02
C GLN A 495 6.87 -8.18 30.60
N GLN A 496 6.53 -7.07 31.28
CA GLN A 496 7.51 -6.07 31.77
C GLN A 496 8.72 -6.68 32.49
N GLN A 497 8.48 -7.60 33.43
CA GLN A 497 9.56 -8.19 34.24
C GLN A 497 10.52 -9.03 33.40
N LYS A 498 10.00 -9.83 32.46
CA LYS A 498 10.82 -10.63 31.54
C LYS A 498 11.67 -9.68 30.69
N LEU A 499 11.02 -8.76 29.98
CA LEU A 499 11.69 -7.83 29.06
C LEU A 499 12.73 -6.95 29.76
N MET A 500 12.45 -6.51 30.99
CA MET A 500 13.41 -5.76 31.80
C MET A 500 14.66 -6.58 32.13
N ARG A 501 14.55 -7.89 32.40
CA ARG A 501 15.73 -8.74 32.66
C ARG A 501 16.64 -8.80 31.44
N TYR A 502 16.09 -9.11 30.27
CA TYR A 502 16.84 -9.13 29.00
C TYR A 502 17.50 -7.78 28.72
N TYR A 503 16.74 -6.69 28.87
CA TYR A 503 17.25 -5.36 28.59
C TYR A 503 18.38 -4.93 29.54
N LEU A 504 18.26 -5.22 30.84
CA LEU A 504 19.30 -4.92 31.82
C LEU A 504 20.52 -5.84 31.69
N ALA A 505 20.35 -7.04 31.15
CA ALA A 505 21.43 -7.96 30.81
C ALA A 505 22.11 -7.62 29.46
N ASP A 506 21.65 -6.57 28.76
CA ASP A 506 22.06 -6.20 27.40
C ASP A 506 21.78 -7.28 26.33
N GLU A 507 20.84 -8.20 26.61
CA GLU A 507 20.39 -9.27 25.73
C GLU A 507 19.24 -8.78 24.83
N PHE A 508 19.51 -7.76 24.01
CA PHE A 508 18.55 -7.21 23.05
C PHE A 508 19.24 -6.60 21.83
N LYS A 509 18.52 -6.53 20.71
CA LYS A 509 18.96 -5.84 19.50
C LYS A 509 18.28 -4.47 19.39
N PHE A 510 19.07 -3.40 19.34
CA PHE A 510 18.53 -2.05 19.13
C PHE A 510 18.27 -1.81 17.63
N LEU A 511 17.07 -1.37 17.28
CA LEU A 511 16.70 -1.12 15.88
C LEU A 511 16.78 0.37 15.52
N TYR A 512 16.00 1.20 16.21
CA TYR A 512 15.98 2.65 16.02
C TYR A 512 15.32 3.36 17.21
N SER A 513 15.12 4.67 17.11
CA SER A 513 14.35 5.45 18.06
C SER A 513 13.43 6.42 17.33
N PHE A 514 12.26 6.70 17.89
CA PHE A 514 11.30 7.67 17.36
C PHE A 514 10.80 8.59 18.46
N LYS A 515 10.14 9.68 18.06
CA LYS A 515 9.38 10.57 18.95
C LYS A 515 7.90 10.42 18.67
N ASP A 516 7.12 10.30 19.73
CA ASP A 516 5.66 10.35 19.61
C ASP A 516 5.15 11.79 19.39
N ASP A 517 3.83 11.93 19.30
CA ASP A 517 3.13 13.21 19.16
C ASP A 517 3.37 14.19 20.32
N LYS A 518 3.76 13.70 21.49
CA LYS A 518 4.10 14.49 22.68
C LYS A 518 5.59 14.81 22.77
N GLY A 519 6.40 14.38 21.79
CA GLY A 519 7.85 14.54 21.80
C GLY A 519 8.57 13.56 22.73
N THR A 520 7.86 12.59 23.31
CA THR A 520 8.43 11.50 24.11
C THR A 520 9.27 10.61 23.22
N VAL A 521 10.51 10.35 23.63
CA VAL A 521 11.41 9.48 22.87
C VAL A 521 11.24 8.03 23.29
N PHE A 522 11.01 7.16 22.31
CA PHE A 522 11.03 5.71 22.47
C PHE A 522 12.21 5.11 21.71
N SER A 523 12.75 4.02 22.23
CA SER A 523 13.70 3.17 21.53
C SER A 523 13.00 1.89 21.12
N VAL A 524 13.23 1.44 19.89
CA VAL A 524 12.69 0.19 19.38
C VAL A 524 13.76 -0.87 19.51
N VAL A 525 13.41 -1.96 20.19
CA VAL A 525 14.30 -3.07 20.50
C VAL A 525 13.64 -4.39 20.12
N GLU A 526 14.45 -5.38 19.78
CA GLU A 526 14.04 -6.75 19.53
C GLU A 526 14.60 -7.66 20.62
N ILE A 527 13.73 -8.45 21.22
CA ILE A 527 14.00 -9.40 22.31
C ILE A 527 13.24 -10.68 21.98
N ASP A 528 13.93 -11.83 21.94
CA ASP A 528 13.35 -13.14 21.57
C ASP A 528 12.52 -13.07 20.26
N ASP A 529 13.08 -12.48 19.20
CA ASP A 529 12.43 -12.28 17.87
C ASP A 529 11.13 -11.45 17.88
N GLU A 530 10.79 -10.81 19.01
CA GLU A 530 9.66 -9.90 19.13
C GLU A 530 10.14 -8.45 19.28
N THR A 531 9.51 -7.54 18.53
CA THR A 531 9.84 -6.12 18.55
C THR A 531 8.98 -5.35 19.57
N TYR A 532 9.64 -4.50 20.35
CA TYR A 532 9.03 -3.69 21.40
C TYR A 532 9.48 -2.23 21.30
N SER A 533 8.59 -1.32 21.69
CA SER A 533 8.94 0.06 22.00
C SER A 533 9.28 0.18 23.49
N MET A 534 10.37 0.86 23.83
CA MET A 534 10.86 0.97 25.20
C MET A 534 11.25 2.41 25.54
N ARG A 535 10.93 2.83 26.75
CA ARG A 535 11.41 4.09 27.35
C ARG A 535 11.74 3.90 28.82
N TRP A 536 12.53 4.82 29.37
CA TRP A 536 12.74 4.90 30.81
C TRP A 536 11.61 5.69 31.48
N GLU A 537 11.00 5.13 32.52
CA GLU A 537 10.01 5.78 33.38
C GLU A 537 10.41 5.60 34.85
N LYS A 538 10.59 6.71 35.58
CA LYS A 538 10.95 6.69 37.01
C LYS A 538 12.16 5.77 37.32
N GLY A 539 13.18 5.80 36.47
CA GLY A 539 14.40 5.01 36.63
C GLY A 539 14.28 3.52 36.29
N LYS A 540 13.20 3.08 35.64
CA LYS A 540 13.04 1.69 35.16
C LYS A 540 12.72 1.66 33.66
N PRO A 541 13.24 0.69 32.89
CA PRO A 541 12.82 0.51 31.51
C PRO A 541 11.39 -0.03 31.48
N LYS A 542 10.58 0.52 30.58
CA LYS A 542 9.18 0.17 30.42
C LYS A 542 8.88 -0.10 28.96
N PHE A 543 8.22 -1.22 28.70
CA PHE A 543 8.02 -1.78 27.36
C PHE A 543 6.58 -1.65 26.89
N TYR A 544 6.41 -1.49 25.60
CA TYR A 544 5.14 -1.32 24.94
C TYR A 544 5.14 -2.12 23.65
N ASP A 545 3.96 -2.53 23.22
CA ASP A 545 3.79 -3.18 21.93
C ASP A 545 4.27 -2.24 20.82
N TYR A 546 5.07 -2.78 19.91
CA TYR A 546 5.56 -2.05 18.76
C TYR A 546 4.47 -1.90 17.70
N ARG A 547 4.26 -0.68 17.20
CA ARG A 547 3.41 -0.40 16.05
C ARG A 547 4.28 -0.15 14.84
N ASN A 548 4.26 -1.08 13.89
CA ASN A 548 5.13 -1.03 12.72
C ASN A 548 4.69 0.08 11.75
N PRO A 549 5.50 1.14 11.56
CA PRO A 549 5.15 2.28 10.72
C PRO A 549 5.20 1.95 9.22
N HIS A 550 5.77 0.81 8.81
CA HIS A 550 5.72 0.34 7.43
C HIS A 550 4.40 -0.36 7.09
N LEU A 551 3.69 -0.89 8.09
CA LEU A 551 2.33 -1.42 7.94
C LEU A 551 1.33 -0.29 7.76
N PHE A 552 1.36 0.69 8.68
CA PHE A 552 0.48 1.85 8.65
C PHE A 552 1.23 3.10 9.11
N ALA A 553 1.43 4.04 8.19
CA ALA A 553 1.75 5.43 8.48
C ALA A 553 0.49 6.29 8.30
N TYR A 554 0.31 7.30 9.13
CA TYR A 554 -0.87 8.17 9.13
C TYR A 554 -0.48 9.60 8.78
N PHE A 555 -1.39 10.33 8.14
CA PHE A 555 -1.10 11.66 7.60
C PHE A 555 -2.25 12.64 7.86
N SER A 556 -1.90 13.83 8.32
CA SER A 556 -2.78 14.99 8.44
C SER A 556 -2.67 15.87 7.20
N ARG A 557 -3.67 16.74 6.97
CA ARG A 557 -3.52 17.82 5.99
C ARG A 557 -2.47 18.80 6.49
N LYS A 558 -1.63 19.30 5.57
CA LYS A 558 -0.74 20.42 5.90
C LYS A 558 -1.59 21.64 6.25
N LYS A 559 -1.17 22.37 7.27
CA LYS A 559 -1.78 23.63 7.69
C LYS A 559 -1.48 24.75 6.70
#